data_AF-A0A9E4YLD4-F1
#
_entry.id   AF-A0A9E4YLD4-F1
#
_cell.length_a   1.000
_cell.length_b   1.000
_cell.length_c   1.000
_cell.angle_alpha   90.00
_cell.angle_beta   90.00
_cell.angle_gamma   90.00
#
_symmetry.space_group_name_H-M   'P 1'
#
loop_
_entity.id
_entity.type
_entity.pdbx_description
1 polymer ?
#
loop_
_entity_poly.entity_id
_entity_poly.type
_entity_poly.pdbx_seq_one_letter_code
_entity_poly.pdbx_strand_id
1 'polypeptide(L)'
;MKMNVKPIPTQSERVNEIRSLTADIVNKEILPNERTLWAWRDDRRYTEADIEESKALRQRIQDKVREAGLWAPHLPAEYGGAELSFLEHAYMNEVLAYVQGGAALFGIVAPNSGNQTILVKYGTEEQKKKWLIPLIEGKMQS
;
A
#
# COMPACT_ATOMS: atom_id res chain seq x y z
N MET A 1 -6.61 -1.45 -19.98
CA MET A 1 -5.33 -2.00 -20.47
C MET A 1 -4.71 -2.80 -19.33
N LYS A 2 -4.30 -4.06 -19.54
CA LYS A 2 -3.70 -4.90 -18.48
C LYS A 2 -2.19 -4.64 -18.41
N MET A 3 -1.67 -4.38 -17.23
CA MET A 3 -0.24 -4.21 -17.01
C MET A 3 0.49 -5.56 -17.19
N ASN A 4 1.60 -5.55 -17.93
CA ASN A 4 2.41 -6.74 -18.16
C ASN A 4 3.80 -6.56 -17.53
N VAL A 5 4.02 -7.20 -16.38
CA VAL A 5 5.30 -7.18 -15.69
C VAL A 5 6.04 -8.48 -15.99
N LYS A 6 7.20 -8.37 -16.63
CA LYS A 6 8.12 -9.49 -16.87
C LYS A 6 9.25 -9.49 -15.85
N PRO A 7 9.80 -10.67 -15.51
CA PRO A 7 11.01 -10.74 -14.70
C PRO A 7 12.16 -9.94 -15.33
N ILE A 8 12.91 -9.22 -14.51
CA ILE A 8 14.15 -8.54 -14.90
C ILE A 8 15.29 -9.52 -14.62
N PRO A 9 16.03 -9.99 -15.64
CA PRO A 9 17.05 -11.02 -15.46
C PRO A 9 18.18 -10.65 -14.50
N THR A 10 18.46 -9.36 -14.32
CA THR A 10 19.53 -8.86 -13.45
C THR A 10 19.09 -8.62 -12.00
N GLN A 11 17.82 -8.83 -11.67
CA GLN A 11 17.28 -8.65 -10.33
C GLN A 11 17.08 -9.99 -9.61
N SER A 12 17.03 -9.95 -8.28
CA SER A 12 16.80 -11.15 -7.47
C SER A 12 15.41 -11.76 -7.73
N GLU A 13 15.27 -13.04 -7.39
CA GLU A 13 13.98 -13.73 -7.44
C GLU A 13 12.93 -13.03 -6.59
N ARG A 14 13.28 -12.64 -5.36
CA ARG A 14 12.38 -11.89 -4.44
C ARG A 14 11.91 -10.56 -5.03
N VAL A 15 12.79 -9.79 -5.70
CA VAL A 15 12.37 -8.56 -6.39
C VAL A 15 11.38 -8.86 -7.50
N ASN A 16 11.65 -9.88 -8.31
CA ASN A 16 10.75 -10.26 -9.41
C ASN A 16 9.40 -10.80 -8.91
N GLU A 17 9.40 -11.56 -7.82
CA GLU A 17 8.20 -12.05 -7.14
C GLU A 17 7.35 -10.89 -6.62
N ILE A 18 7.94 -9.95 -5.90
CA ILE A 18 7.25 -8.75 -5.39
C ILE A 18 6.61 -7.98 -6.54
N ARG A 19 7.37 -7.69 -7.61
CA ARG A 19 6.83 -6.98 -8.78
C ARG A 19 5.66 -7.74 -9.41
N SER A 20 5.77 -9.07 -9.53
CA SER A 20 4.72 -9.91 -10.11
C SER A 20 3.46 -9.94 -9.25
N LEU A 21 3.58 -10.13 -7.94
CA LEU A 21 2.44 -10.16 -7.01
C LEU A 21 1.75 -8.80 -6.94
N THR A 22 2.53 -7.71 -6.86
CA THR A 22 1.99 -6.35 -6.93
C THR A 22 1.24 -6.13 -8.23
N ALA A 23 1.80 -6.56 -9.36
CA ALA A 23 1.17 -6.41 -10.66
C ALA A 23 -0.14 -7.19 -10.79
N ASP A 24 -0.20 -8.37 -10.18
CA ASP A 24 -1.38 -9.22 -10.15
C ASP A 24 -2.53 -8.57 -9.40
N ILE A 25 -2.26 -7.99 -8.22
CA ILE A 25 -3.27 -7.23 -7.45
C ILE A 25 -3.71 -6.00 -8.25
N VAL A 26 -2.77 -5.25 -8.83
CA VAL A 26 -3.10 -4.08 -9.66
C VAL A 26 -4.03 -4.46 -10.82
N ASN A 27 -3.72 -5.56 -11.52
CA ASN A 27 -4.50 -6.02 -12.66
C ASN A 27 -5.88 -6.57 -12.31
N LYS A 28 -5.99 -7.32 -11.22
CA LYS A 28 -7.22 -8.03 -10.84
C LYS A 28 -8.16 -7.16 -10.01
N GLU A 29 -7.60 -6.30 -9.16
CA GLU A 29 -8.35 -5.60 -8.11
C GLU A 29 -8.43 -4.10 -8.34
N ILE A 30 -7.38 -3.47 -8.87
CA ILE A 30 -7.31 -2.00 -8.95
C ILE A 30 -7.80 -1.50 -10.31
N LEU A 31 -7.15 -1.90 -11.40
CA LEU A 31 -7.46 -1.43 -12.76
C LEU A 31 -8.94 -1.62 -13.16
N PRO A 32 -9.60 -2.76 -12.86
CA PRO A 32 -11.01 -2.93 -13.20
C PRO A 32 -11.95 -2.02 -12.39
N ASN A 33 -11.50 -1.53 -11.23
CA ASN A 33 -12.35 -0.82 -10.28
C ASN A 33 -11.93 0.63 -10.03
N GLU A 34 -11.03 1.21 -10.84
CA GLU A 34 -10.49 2.57 -10.61
C GLU A 34 -11.57 3.64 -10.48
N ARG A 35 -12.66 3.52 -11.27
CA ARG A 35 -13.78 4.46 -11.21
C ARG A 35 -14.44 4.49 -9.84
N THR A 36 -14.66 3.32 -9.24
CA THR A 36 -15.27 3.20 -7.91
C THR A 36 -14.29 3.59 -6.82
N LEU A 37 -13.02 3.17 -6.94
CA LEU A 37 -11.96 3.52 -5.97
C LEU A 37 -11.77 5.03 -5.84
N TRP A 38 -11.82 5.74 -6.96
CA TRP A 38 -11.47 7.16 -7.05
C TRP A 38 -12.67 8.05 -7.41
N ALA A 39 -13.89 7.58 -7.18
CA ALA A 39 -15.13 8.30 -7.51
C ALA A 39 -15.18 9.74 -6.95
N TRP A 40 -14.60 9.96 -5.76
CA TRP A 40 -14.53 11.27 -5.10
C TRP A 40 -13.63 12.30 -5.80
N ARG A 41 -12.79 11.87 -6.76
CA ARG A 41 -11.93 12.77 -7.56
C ARG A 41 -12.59 13.23 -8.86
N ASP A 42 -13.75 12.70 -9.21
CA ASP A 42 -14.52 13.14 -10.36
C ASP A 42 -15.30 14.41 -10.00
N ASP A 43 -15.51 15.33 -10.93
CA ASP A 43 -16.22 16.62 -10.74
C ASP A 43 -17.75 16.44 -10.62
N ARG A 44 -18.18 15.22 -10.28
CA ARG A 44 -19.57 14.84 -10.05
C ARG A 44 -19.85 14.86 -8.56
N ARG A 45 -21.04 15.32 -8.18
CA ARG A 45 -21.55 15.14 -6.82
C ARG A 45 -21.70 13.64 -6.55
N TYR A 46 -20.86 13.10 -5.67
CA TYR A 46 -20.90 11.72 -5.21
C TYR A 46 -21.98 11.55 -4.13
N THR A 47 -22.60 10.37 -4.10
CA THR A 47 -23.57 10.01 -3.06
C THR A 47 -22.87 9.37 -1.87
N GLU A 48 -23.58 9.28 -0.74
CA GLU A 48 -23.09 8.54 0.42
C GLU A 48 -22.88 7.04 0.11
N ALA A 49 -23.72 6.47 -0.75
CA ALA A 49 -23.57 5.09 -1.22
C ALA A 49 -22.26 4.89 -2.01
N ASP A 50 -21.89 5.84 -2.88
CA ASP A 50 -20.62 5.77 -3.64
C ASP A 50 -19.39 5.80 -2.70
N ILE A 51 -19.46 6.60 -1.63
CA ILE A 51 -18.40 6.70 -0.62
C ILE A 51 -18.24 5.37 0.13
N GLU A 52 -19.34 4.78 0.57
CA GLU A 52 -19.32 3.51 1.31
C GLU A 52 -18.88 2.35 0.42
N GLU A 53 -19.31 2.32 -0.85
CA GLU A 53 -18.82 1.33 -1.82
C GLU A 53 -17.30 1.47 -2.04
N SER A 54 -16.81 2.70 -2.20
CA SER A 54 -15.37 2.98 -2.31
C SER A 54 -14.60 2.54 -1.07
N LYS A 55 -15.09 2.84 0.15
CA LYS A 55 -14.48 2.39 1.41
C LYS A 55 -14.43 0.86 1.50
N ALA A 56 -15.55 0.18 1.25
CA ALA A 56 -15.63 -1.27 1.30
C ALA A 56 -14.71 -1.93 0.28
N LEU A 57 -14.65 -1.38 -0.94
CA LEU A 57 -13.74 -1.86 -1.98
C LEU A 57 -12.28 -1.67 -1.56
N ARG A 58 -11.89 -0.48 -1.08
CA ARG A 58 -10.52 -0.25 -0.60
C ARG A 58 -10.13 -1.24 0.49
N GLN A 59 -11.01 -1.48 1.47
CA GLN A 59 -10.75 -2.45 2.53
C GLN A 59 -10.49 -3.85 1.97
N ARG A 60 -11.35 -4.34 1.05
CA ARG A 60 -11.15 -5.65 0.41
C ARG A 60 -9.82 -5.76 -0.33
N ILE A 61 -9.38 -4.70 -1.00
CA ILE A 61 -8.08 -4.68 -1.69
C ILE A 61 -6.94 -4.71 -0.66
N GLN A 62 -7.04 -3.92 0.40
CA GLN A 62 -6.04 -3.89 1.46
C GLN A 62 -5.91 -5.25 2.16
N ASP A 63 -7.02 -5.96 2.36
CA ASP A 63 -7.02 -7.32 2.92
C ASP A 63 -6.25 -8.29 2.00
N LYS A 64 -6.50 -8.25 0.69
CA LYS A 64 -5.73 -9.05 -0.29
C LYS A 64 -4.24 -8.70 -0.31
N VAL A 65 -3.90 -7.42 -0.15
CA VAL A 65 -2.50 -6.98 -0.05
C VAL A 65 -1.84 -7.54 1.22
N ARG A 66 -2.55 -7.58 2.35
CA ARG A 66 -2.07 -8.20 3.59
C ARG A 66 -1.89 -9.71 3.43
N GLU A 67 -2.87 -10.39 2.83
CA GLU A 67 -2.79 -11.83 2.53
C GLU A 67 -1.61 -12.18 1.62
N ALA A 68 -1.29 -11.31 0.67
CA ALA A 68 -0.12 -11.44 -0.20
C ALA A 68 1.21 -11.09 0.47
N GLY A 69 1.20 -10.63 1.74
CA GLY A 69 2.41 -10.23 2.46
C GLY A 69 3.06 -8.97 1.91
N LEU A 70 2.29 -8.07 1.28
CA LEU A 70 2.80 -6.84 0.64
C LEU A 70 2.38 -5.56 1.38
N TRP A 71 1.74 -5.68 2.53
CA TRP A 71 1.24 -4.54 3.30
C TRP A 71 2.37 -3.77 4.00
N ALA A 72 2.26 -2.43 4.00
CA ALA A 72 3.18 -1.51 4.66
C ALA A 72 4.65 -1.92 4.47
N PRO A 73 5.16 -1.93 3.22
CA PRO A 73 6.44 -2.52 2.87
C PRO A 73 7.64 -1.88 3.59
N HIS A 74 7.51 -0.64 4.06
CA HIS A 74 8.52 0.07 4.83
C HIS A 74 8.61 -0.35 6.31
N LEU A 75 7.62 -1.09 6.83
CA LEU A 75 7.59 -1.51 8.23
C LEU A 75 8.21 -2.89 8.43
N PRO A 76 8.89 -3.13 9.57
CA PRO A 76 9.30 -4.46 10.00
C PRO A 76 8.13 -5.44 10.18
N ALA A 77 8.41 -6.74 10.06
CA ALA A 77 7.40 -7.78 10.24
C ALA A 77 6.79 -7.80 11.66
N GLU A 78 7.57 -7.43 12.70
CA GLU A 78 7.06 -7.30 14.08
C GLU A 78 5.93 -6.26 14.22
N TYR A 79 5.83 -5.32 13.27
CA TYR A 79 4.78 -4.31 13.19
C TYR A 79 3.72 -4.64 12.13
N GLY A 80 3.73 -5.86 11.59
CA GLY A 80 2.80 -6.32 10.56
C GLY A 80 3.09 -5.76 9.15
N GLY A 81 4.30 -5.26 8.92
CA GLY A 81 4.79 -4.86 7.59
C GLY A 81 5.44 -5.99 6.83
N ALA A 82 5.71 -5.76 5.54
CA ALA A 82 6.38 -6.74 4.68
C ALA A 82 7.91 -6.76 4.80
N GLU A 83 8.51 -5.83 5.57
CA GLU A 83 9.95 -5.72 5.79
C GLU A 83 10.76 -5.77 4.48
N LEU A 84 10.37 -4.91 3.54
CA LEU A 84 11.07 -4.81 2.27
C LEU A 84 12.32 -3.95 2.43
N SER A 85 13.41 -4.39 1.81
CA SER A 85 14.58 -3.55 1.60
C SER A 85 14.24 -2.35 0.71
N PHE A 86 15.12 -1.35 0.69
CA PHE A 86 14.93 -0.15 -0.13
C PHE A 86 14.69 -0.48 -1.61
N LEU A 87 15.48 -1.38 -2.21
CA LEU A 87 15.35 -1.73 -3.61
C LEU A 87 14.07 -2.53 -3.90
N GLU A 88 13.70 -3.48 -3.04
CA GLU A 88 12.44 -4.23 -3.17
C GLU A 88 11.23 -3.29 -3.12
N HIS A 89 11.23 -2.34 -2.17
CA HIS A 89 10.19 -1.33 -2.07
C HIS A 89 10.20 -0.36 -3.26
N ALA A 90 11.37 0.02 -3.79
CA ALA A 90 11.47 0.86 -4.99
C ALA A 90 10.87 0.16 -6.22
N TYR A 91 11.18 -1.12 -6.42
CA TYR A 91 10.64 -1.92 -7.52
C TYR A 91 9.12 -2.18 -7.37
N MET A 92 8.61 -2.33 -6.15
CA MET A 92 7.17 -2.33 -5.91
C MET A 92 6.54 -0.99 -6.34
N ASN A 93 7.13 0.14 -5.95
CA ASN A 93 6.60 1.46 -6.30
C ASN A 93 6.62 1.73 -7.81
N GLU A 94 7.59 1.21 -8.56
CA GLU A 94 7.60 1.26 -10.04
C GLU A 94 6.29 0.68 -10.62
N VAL A 95 5.83 -0.46 -10.07
CA VAL A 95 4.59 -1.11 -10.49
C VAL A 95 3.37 -0.31 -10.02
N LEU A 96 3.37 0.14 -8.77
CA LEU A 96 2.25 0.93 -8.20
C LEU A 96 2.07 2.28 -8.89
N ALA A 97 3.13 2.85 -9.47
CA ALA A 97 3.07 4.12 -10.20
C ALA A 97 2.22 4.05 -11.47
N TYR A 98 1.89 2.85 -11.96
CA TYR A 98 1.01 2.67 -13.12
C TYR A 98 -0.46 3.06 -12.83
N VAL A 99 -0.87 3.04 -11.56
CA VAL A 99 -2.26 3.30 -11.16
C VAL A 99 -2.35 4.47 -10.18
N GLN A 100 -3.46 5.18 -10.25
CA GLN A 100 -3.70 6.28 -9.32
C GLN A 100 -3.86 5.73 -7.90
N GLY A 101 -3.18 6.35 -6.93
CA GLY A 101 -3.36 6.05 -5.50
C GLY A 101 -2.97 4.63 -5.07
N GLY A 102 -2.27 3.86 -5.92
CA GLY A 102 -1.89 2.48 -5.64
C GLY A 102 -1.13 2.31 -4.32
N ALA A 103 -0.18 3.21 -4.04
CA ALA A 103 0.60 3.23 -2.80
C ALA A 103 -0.27 3.19 -1.51
N ALA A 104 -1.36 3.94 -1.47
CA ALA A 104 -2.24 3.98 -0.31
C ALA A 104 -3.02 2.67 -0.08
N LEU A 105 -3.26 1.91 -1.15
CA LEU A 105 -3.86 0.56 -1.06
C LEU A 105 -2.87 -0.48 -0.51
N PHE A 106 -1.58 -0.15 -0.51
CA PHE A 106 -0.50 -0.98 0.04
C PHE A 106 0.02 -0.49 1.40
N GLY A 107 -0.72 0.40 2.06
CA GLY A 107 -0.35 0.93 3.38
C GLY A 107 0.75 2.00 3.33
N ILE A 108 1.09 2.50 2.15
CA ILE A 108 2.05 3.59 1.95
C ILE A 108 1.26 4.89 1.88
N VAL A 109 1.03 5.52 3.04
CA VAL A 109 0.23 6.75 3.15
C VAL A 109 1.11 7.86 3.72
N ALA A 110 1.37 8.89 2.92
CA ALA A 110 2.06 10.08 3.40
C ALA A 110 1.10 10.95 4.24
N PRO A 111 1.58 11.60 5.33
CA PRO A 111 2.95 11.56 5.86
C PRO A 111 3.20 10.38 6.81
N ASN A 112 2.17 9.59 7.14
CA ASN A 112 2.22 8.51 8.13
C ASN A 112 3.38 7.52 7.89
N SER A 113 3.59 7.04 6.67
CA SER A 113 4.65 6.06 6.37
C SER A 113 6.06 6.59 6.67
N GLY A 114 6.31 7.87 6.39
CA GLY A 114 7.56 8.55 6.72
C GLY A 114 7.75 8.66 8.23
N ASN A 115 6.73 9.14 8.93
CA ASN A 115 6.76 9.29 10.39
C ASN A 115 6.92 7.94 11.11
N GLN A 116 6.22 6.90 10.63
CA GLN A 116 6.37 5.55 11.14
C GLN A 116 7.81 5.04 10.95
N THR A 117 8.42 5.25 9.78
CA THR A 117 9.81 4.85 9.50
C THR A 117 10.79 5.53 10.47
N ILE A 118 10.59 6.82 10.75
CA ILE A 118 11.42 7.56 11.71
C ILE A 118 11.25 7.01 13.13
N LEU A 119 10.01 6.79 13.57
CA LEU A 119 9.71 6.28 14.92
C LEU A 119 10.20 4.84 15.13
N VAL A 120 10.11 3.97 14.12
CA VAL A 120 10.70 2.62 14.16
C VAL A 120 12.19 2.71 14.45
N LYS A 121 12.90 3.57 13.69
CA LYS A 121 14.37 3.64 13.73
C LYS A 121 14.93 4.42 14.92
N TYR A 122 14.26 5.48 15.35
CA TYR A 122 14.81 6.44 16.31
C TYR A 122 13.91 6.71 17.52
N GLY A 123 12.70 6.17 17.54
CA GLY A 123 11.76 6.39 18.65
C GLY A 123 12.20 5.68 19.93
N THR A 124 12.07 6.34 21.08
CA THR A 124 12.09 5.66 22.39
C THR A 124 10.89 4.73 22.53
N GLU A 125 10.90 3.84 23.52
CA GLU A 125 9.77 2.95 23.78
C GLU A 125 8.48 3.71 24.13
N GLU A 126 8.59 4.80 24.88
CA GLU A 126 7.47 5.70 25.16
C GLU A 126 6.98 6.36 23.89
N GLN A 127 7.89 6.79 23.01
CA GLN A 127 7.55 7.38 21.73
C GLN A 127 6.82 6.39 20.81
N LYS A 128 7.32 5.16 20.73
CA LYS A 128 6.70 4.11 19.92
C LYS A 128 5.30 3.76 20.43
N LYS A 129 5.13 3.59 21.74
CA LYS A 129 3.81 3.31 22.35
C LYS A 129 2.81 4.44 22.11
N LYS A 130 3.25 5.69 22.25
CA LYS A 130 2.38 6.86 22.13
C LYS A 130 2.02 7.22 20.69
N TRP A 131 2.96 7.07 19.75
CA TRP A 131 2.80 7.55 18.37
C TRP A 131 2.88 6.44 17.32
N LEU A 132 3.87 5.54 17.39
CA LEU A 132 4.05 4.51 16.36
C LEU A 132 2.89 3.51 16.34
N ILE A 133 2.54 2.92 17.49
CA ILE A 133 1.50 1.90 17.56
C ILE A 133 0.13 2.43 17.09
N PRO A 134 -0.35 3.60 17.56
CA PRO A 134 -1.62 4.15 17.06
C PRO A 134 -1.60 4.49 15.56
N LEU A 135 -0.45 4.91 15.01
CA LEU A 135 -0.30 5.16 13.57
C LEU A 135 -0.37 3.87 12.76
N ILE A 136 0.23 2.78 13.22
CA ILE A 136 0.17 1.47 12.56
C ILE A 136 -1.26 0.91 12.60
N GLU A 137 -1.93 1.04 13.74
CA GLU A 137 -3.31 0.58 13.94
C GLU A 137 -4.36 1.43 13.21
N GLY A 138 -3.96 2.56 12.60
CA GLY A 138 -4.87 3.50 11.94
C GLY A 138 -5.79 4.25 12.90
N LYS A 139 -5.52 4.23 14.21
CA LYS A 139 -6.26 4.99 15.24
C LYS A 139 -5.82 6.45 15.32
N MET A 140 -4.71 6.79 14.65
CA MET A 140 -4.16 8.13 14.55
C MET A 140 -3.69 8.38 13.11
N GLN A 141 -3.71 9.64 12.70
CA GLN A 141 -3.02 10.14 11.51
C GLN A 141 -2.12 11.31 11.91
N SER A 142 -1.05 11.53 11.15
CA SER A 142 -0.06 12.60 11.35
C SER A 142 0.02 13.55 10.16
#